data_AF-A0A954G5C9-F1
#
_entry.id   AF-A0A954G5C9-F1
#
_cell.length_a   1.000
_cell.length_b   1.000
_cell.length_c   1.000
_cell.angle_alpha   90.00
_cell.angle_beta   90.00
_cell.angle_gamma   90.00
#
_symmetry.space_group_name_H-M   'P 1'
#
loop_
_entity.id
_entity.type
_entity.pdbx_description
1 polymer ?
#
loop_
_entity_poly.entity_id
_entity_poly.type
_entity_poly.pdbx_seq_one_letter_code
_entity_poly.pdbx_strand_id
1 'polypeptide(L)'
;ELFMENLPEGVTATGLKIGKGKSRGTMLITAAEGAPRGLTSAKFFGRATINDQAVTRPCFLASMQWPVQNAWSEVPSPRLMADVPVSVSTSEQAPITIAPAEEKVWEVTEGEKLTIPLKHARRSEFSGANITLSTYGEGFDRNKAFDAPLKADASEAVLDLATLKTPPGEYKIAFGGYAVVKYKENPNAVALAETELKQAQQEAATLSAEAEKLQKQGDAAAKEAAAKAKTAQAAVAKADKELKQATAKAKPKDIVDIIFSKPITIRVNPAKKAK
;
A
#
# COMPACT_ATOMS: atom_id res chain seq x y z
N GLU A 1 -21.52 -2.20 -9.59
CA GLU A 1 -20.42 -1.72 -8.73
C GLU A 1 -19.63 -2.91 -8.19
N LEU A 2 -18.42 -2.63 -7.71
CA LEU A 2 -17.54 -3.59 -7.07
C LEU A 2 -17.41 -3.22 -5.58
N PHE A 3 -17.35 -4.18 -4.67
CA PHE A 3 -17.16 -3.91 -3.24
C PHE A 3 -16.50 -5.09 -2.53
N MET A 4 -15.82 -4.81 -1.42
CA MET A 4 -15.19 -5.82 -0.57
C MET A 4 -15.67 -5.71 0.87
N GLU A 5 -15.73 -6.85 1.54
CA GLU A 5 -16.09 -6.99 2.95
C GLU A 5 -15.00 -7.77 3.70
N ASN A 6 -15.06 -7.76 5.04
CA ASN A 6 -14.10 -8.44 5.91
C ASN A 6 -12.64 -7.98 5.67
N LEU A 7 -12.44 -6.67 5.59
CA LEU A 7 -11.11 -6.05 5.47
C LEU A 7 -10.46 -5.89 6.86
N PRO A 8 -9.12 -5.81 6.94
CA PRO A 8 -8.45 -5.45 8.18
C PRO A 8 -8.90 -4.09 8.71
N GLU A 9 -8.76 -3.87 10.02
CA GLU A 9 -9.04 -2.56 10.63
C GLU A 9 -8.25 -1.44 9.94
N GLY A 10 -8.90 -0.30 9.70
CA GLY A 10 -8.30 0.83 9.02
C GLY A 10 -8.12 0.66 7.50
N VAL A 11 -8.58 -0.45 6.91
CA VAL A 11 -8.57 -0.67 5.46
C VAL A 11 -9.95 -0.42 4.86
N THR A 12 -9.97 0.34 3.76
CA THR A 12 -11.18 0.63 2.99
C THR A 12 -11.04 0.09 1.57
N ALA A 13 -12.17 -0.20 0.92
CA ALA A 13 -12.23 -0.61 -0.46
C ALA A 13 -13.26 0.24 -1.22
N THR A 14 -12.88 0.74 -2.39
CA THR A 14 -13.76 1.50 -3.28
C THR A 14 -13.68 0.93 -4.68
N GLY A 15 -14.79 0.33 -5.12
CA GLY A 15 -14.96 -0.09 -6.50
C GLY A 15 -15.33 1.08 -7.40
N LEU A 16 -14.57 1.26 -8.48
CA LEU A 16 -14.98 2.13 -9.57
C LEU A 16 -16.06 1.45 -10.40
N LYS A 17 -16.96 2.24 -10.99
CA LYS A 17 -18.07 1.73 -11.80
C LYS A 17 -17.54 1.03 -13.04
N ILE A 18 -18.09 -0.15 -13.34
CA ILE A 18 -17.91 -0.83 -14.64
C ILE A 18 -18.93 -0.24 -15.62
N GLY A 19 -18.46 0.36 -16.70
CA GLY A 19 -19.32 0.91 -17.76
C GLY A 19 -20.22 -0.12 -18.43
N LYS A 20 -21.33 0.35 -19.02
CA LYS A 20 -22.22 -0.51 -19.80
C LYS A 20 -21.45 -1.15 -20.97
N GLY A 21 -21.52 -2.47 -21.10
CA GLY A 21 -20.80 -3.22 -22.14
C GLY A 21 -19.29 -3.33 -21.91
N LYS A 22 -18.75 -2.85 -20.79
CA LYS A 22 -17.37 -3.04 -20.39
C LYS A 22 -17.23 -4.29 -19.51
N SER A 23 -16.09 -4.96 -19.61
CA SER A 23 -15.76 -6.17 -18.84
C SER A 23 -14.63 -5.96 -17.83
N ARG A 24 -14.16 -4.72 -17.65
CA ARG A 24 -13.07 -4.35 -16.74
C ARG A 24 -13.54 -3.29 -15.76
N GLY A 25 -13.07 -3.41 -14.52
CA GLY A 25 -13.27 -2.43 -13.46
C GLY A 25 -12.05 -2.41 -12.54
N THR A 26 -12.00 -1.40 -11.68
CA THR A 26 -10.91 -1.20 -10.73
C THR A 26 -11.46 -1.26 -9.32
N MET A 27 -10.81 -2.02 -8.44
CA MET A 27 -11.02 -2.01 -7.01
C MET A 27 -9.84 -1.32 -6.35
N LEU A 28 -10.08 -0.18 -5.70
CA LEU A 28 -9.06 0.54 -4.94
C LEU A 28 -9.12 0.09 -3.49
N ILE A 29 -8.02 -0.40 -2.96
CA ILE A 29 -7.90 -0.80 -1.54
C ILE A 29 -6.92 0.18 -0.89
N THR A 30 -7.32 0.79 0.22
CA THR A 30 -6.53 1.83 0.89
C THR A 30 -6.47 1.56 2.38
N ALA A 31 -5.26 1.35 2.90
CA ALA A 31 -5.01 1.38 4.33
C ALA A 31 -4.88 2.85 4.79
N ALA A 32 -5.50 3.19 5.92
CA ALA A 32 -5.22 4.43 6.62
C ALA A 32 -3.74 4.46 7.07
N GLU A 33 -3.18 5.66 7.22
CA GLU A 33 -1.77 5.83 7.61
C GLU A 33 -1.41 5.14 8.94
N GLY A 34 -2.36 5.11 9.87
CA GLY A 34 -2.24 4.44 11.17
C GLY A 34 -2.98 3.10 11.25
N ALA A 35 -3.31 2.45 10.12
CA ALA A 35 -3.97 1.16 10.15
C ALA A 35 -3.08 0.13 10.90
N PRO A 36 -3.62 -0.59 11.90
CA PRO A 36 -2.84 -1.56 12.65
C PRO A 36 -2.46 -2.76 11.77
N ARG A 37 -1.44 -3.50 12.21
CA ARG A 37 -1.08 -4.76 11.55
C ARG A 37 -2.28 -5.71 11.60
N GLY A 38 -2.66 -6.24 10.45
CA GLY A 38 -3.81 -7.13 10.33
C GLY A 38 -3.72 -8.04 9.12
N LEU A 39 -4.46 -9.14 9.17
CA LEU A 39 -4.65 -10.08 8.06
C LEU A 39 -6.08 -10.59 8.11
N THR A 40 -6.78 -10.51 6.99
CA THR A 40 -8.11 -11.09 6.82
C THR A 40 -8.23 -11.80 5.47
N SER A 41 -9.15 -12.76 5.39
CA SER A 41 -9.65 -13.29 4.11
C SER A 41 -10.86 -12.45 3.69
N ALA A 42 -10.63 -11.44 2.86
CA ALA A 42 -11.68 -10.55 2.39
C ALA A 42 -12.65 -11.29 1.44
N LYS A 43 -13.89 -10.82 1.39
CA LYS A 43 -14.88 -11.26 0.40
C LYS A 43 -15.03 -10.18 -0.65
N PHE A 44 -14.92 -10.54 -1.93
CA PHE A 44 -15.00 -9.61 -3.03
C PHE A 44 -16.24 -9.89 -3.88
N PHE A 45 -16.99 -8.85 -4.23
CA PHE A 45 -18.26 -8.96 -4.93
C PHE A 45 -18.43 -7.92 -6.04
N GLY A 46 -19.21 -8.31 -7.04
CA GLY A 46 -19.82 -7.40 -8.02
C GLY A 46 -21.33 -7.39 -7.84
N ARG A 47 -21.93 -6.19 -7.80
CA ARG A 47 -23.38 -5.99 -7.74
C ARG A 47 -23.87 -5.19 -8.95
N ALA A 48 -24.96 -5.60 -9.56
CA ALA A 48 -25.59 -4.92 -10.68
C ALA A 48 -27.11 -5.08 -10.62
N THR A 49 -27.84 -4.21 -11.32
CA THR A 49 -29.28 -4.41 -11.58
C THR A 49 -29.45 -5.08 -12.93
N ILE A 50 -30.12 -6.24 -12.96
CA ILE A 50 -30.43 -7.00 -14.17
C ILE A 50 -31.94 -7.23 -14.18
N ASN A 51 -32.64 -6.76 -15.22
CA ASN A 51 -34.10 -6.82 -15.30
C ASN A 51 -34.79 -6.31 -14.02
N ASP A 52 -34.38 -5.13 -13.57
CA ASP A 52 -34.87 -4.46 -12.34
C ASP A 52 -34.64 -5.23 -11.03
N GLN A 53 -33.84 -6.31 -11.05
CA GLN A 53 -33.45 -7.05 -9.85
C GLN A 53 -31.98 -6.83 -9.51
N ALA A 54 -31.71 -6.62 -8.22
CA ALA A 54 -30.34 -6.57 -7.72
C ALA A 54 -29.72 -7.98 -7.75
N VAL A 55 -28.61 -8.13 -8.48
CA VAL A 55 -27.84 -9.36 -8.60
C VAL A 55 -26.44 -9.11 -8.04
N THR A 56 -26.05 -9.90 -7.06
CA THR A 56 -24.70 -9.90 -6.49
C THR A 56 -24.00 -11.21 -6.85
N ARG A 57 -22.75 -11.11 -7.32
CA ARG A 57 -21.91 -12.27 -7.67
C ARG A 57 -20.55 -12.15 -6.96
N PRO A 58 -19.99 -13.27 -6.46
CA PRO A 58 -18.63 -13.26 -5.95
C PRO A 58 -17.64 -12.96 -7.07
N CYS A 59 -16.60 -12.20 -6.74
CA CYS A 59 -15.43 -11.98 -7.56
C CYS A 59 -14.29 -12.82 -6.97
N PHE A 60 -13.63 -13.61 -7.82
CA PHE A 60 -12.51 -14.45 -7.42
C PHE A 60 -11.20 -13.82 -7.85
N LEU A 61 -10.19 -13.91 -6.99
CA LEU A 61 -8.82 -13.57 -7.37
C LEU A 61 -8.26 -14.71 -8.22
N ALA A 62 -7.68 -14.38 -9.36
CA ALA A 62 -6.95 -15.32 -10.19
C ALA A 62 -5.45 -15.17 -9.92
N SER A 63 -4.75 -16.29 -9.85
CA SER A 63 -3.29 -16.34 -9.73
C SER A 63 -2.73 -17.42 -10.64
N MET A 64 -1.42 -17.43 -10.83
CA MET A 64 -0.72 -18.43 -11.63
C MET A 64 -0.16 -19.52 -10.73
N GLN A 65 -0.22 -20.77 -11.17
CA GLN A 65 0.38 -21.89 -10.44
C GLN A 65 1.91 -21.86 -10.60
N TRP A 66 2.62 -21.65 -9.49
CA TRP A 66 4.09 -21.66 -9.41
C TRP A 66 4.59 -22.73 -8.43
N PRO A 67 5.84 -23.22 -8.58
CA PRO A 67 6.76 -22.96 -9.68
C PRO A 67 6.40 -23.75 -10.96
N VAL A 68 6.86 -23.29 -12.12
CA VAL A 68 6.95 -24.09 -13.35
C VAL A 68 8.36 -24.66 -13.48
N GLN A 69 8.55 -25.75 -14.23
CA GLN A 69 9.87 -26.39 -14.33
C GLN A 69 10.84 -25.52 -15.12
N ASN A 70 10.41 -24.97 -16.26
CA ASN A 70 11.18 -24.04 -17.07
C ASN A 70 10.42 -22.73 -17.36
N ALA A 71 10.75 -21.67 -16.62
CA ALA A 71 10.12 -20.34 -16.77
C ALA A 71 10.34 -19.67 -18.15
N TRP A 72 11.26 -20.18 -18.98
CA TRP A 72 11.49 -19.68 -20.34
C TRP A 72 10.49 -20.22 -21.37
N SER A 73 9.90 -21.39 -21.15
CA SER A 73 9.06 -22.07 -22.14
C SER A 73 7.68 -22.47 -21.62
N GLU A 74 7.47 -22.48 -20.30
CA GLU A 74 6.21 -22.87 -19.69
C GLU A 74 5.37 -21.65 -19.30
N VAL A 75 4.15 -21.61 -19.80
CA VAL A 75 3.12 -20.69 -19.31
C VAL A 75 2.45 -21.35 -18.10
N PRO A 76 2.56 -20.78 -16.89
CA PRO A 76 1.91 -21.36 -15.72
C PRO A 76 0.39 -21.39 -15.89
N SER A 77 -0.24 -22.49 -15.48
CA SER A 77 -1.70 -22.63 -15.50
C SER A 77 -2.36 -21.61 -14.57
N PRO A 78 -3.39 -20.88 -15.03
CA PRO A 78 -4.17 -20.01 -14.15
C PRO A 78 -5.01 -20.85 -13.18
N ARG A 79 -5.19 -20.34 -11.97
CA ARG A 79 -6.09 -20.90 -10.96
C ARG A 79 -6.87 -19.79 -10.26
N LEU A 80 -8.10 -20.09 -9.85
CA LEU A 80 -8.83 -19.25 -8.92
C LEU A 80 -8.34 -19.52 -7.49
N MET A 81 -8.20 -18.46 -6.71
CA MET A 81 -7.92 -18.56 -5.28
C MET A 81 -9.22 -18.77 -4.52
N ALA A 82 -9.15 -19.58 -3.45
CA ALA A 82 -10.29 -19.80 -2.56
C ALA A 82 -10.67 -18.53 -1.79
N ASP A 83 -9.66 -17.74 -1.41
CA ASP A 83 -9.80 -16.53 -0.60
C ASP A 83 -9.12 -15.33 -1.26
N VAL A 84 -9.50 -14.12 -0.81
CA VAL A 84 -8.84 -12.86 -1.17
C VAL A 84 -8.07 -12.34 0.06
N PRO A 85 -6.80 -12.73 0.27
CA PRO A 85 -6.04 -12.30 1.44
C PRO A 85 -5.73 -10.81 1.34
N VAL A 86 -6.02 -10.07 2.41
CA VAL A 86 -5.66 -8.66 2.56
C VAL A 86 -4.89 -8.49 3.88
N SER A 87 -3.69 -7.97 3.80
CA SER A 87 -2.84 -7.70 4.97
C SER A 87 -2.37 -6.25 5.02
N VAL A 88 -2.15 -5.78 6.24
CA VAL A 88 -1.54 -4.48 6.54
C VAL A 88 -0.29 -4.73 7.36
N SER A 89 0.82 -4.11 6.95
CA SER A 89 2.04 -4.03 7.75
C SER A 89 2.20 -2.61 8.30
N THR A 90 2.84 -2.52 9.47
CA THR A 90 3.24 -1.24 10.08
C THR A 90 4.72 -0.94 9.84
N SER A 91 5.42 -1.81 9.10
CA SER A 91 6.85 -1.67 8.83
C SER A 91 7.16 -0.66 7.74
N GLU A 92 6.24 -0.49 6.78
CA GLU A 92 6.44 0.36 5.60
C GLU A 92 5.13 1.07 5.24
N GLN A 93 5.19 2.39 5.09
CA GLN A 93 4.08 3.20 4.62
C GLN A 93 4.24 3.49 3.12
N ALA A 94 3.14 3.82 2.43
CA ALA A 94 3.18 4.24 1.04
C ALA A 94 4.14 5.44 0.86
N PRO A 95 5.03 5.42 -0.16
CA PRO A 95 6.03 6.48 -0.39
C PRO A 95 5.45 7.89 -0.50
N ILE A 96 4.23 7.97 -1.05
CA ILE A 96 3.43 9.18 -1.12
C ILE A 96 1.95 8.78 -1.05
N THR A 97 1.15 9.59 -0.36
CA THR A 97 -0.31 9.51 -0.43
C THR A 97 -0.84 10.76 -1.11
N ILE A 98 -1.61 10.59 -2.19
CA ILE A 98 -2.33 11.68 -2.87
C ILE A 98 -3.80 11.56 -2.50
N ALA A 99 -4.42 12.64 -2.03
CA ALA A 99 -5.82 12.65 -1.62
C ALA A 99 -6.47 13.99 -1.97
N PRO A 100 -7.80 14.07 -2.15
CA PRO A 100 -8.47 15.37 -2.22
C PRO A 100 -8.22 16.16 -0.93
N ALA A 101 -8.12 17.48 -1.05
CA ALA A 101 -7.86 18.34 0.11
C ALA A 101 -8.98 18.31 1.15
N GLU A 102 -10.20 17.98 0.71
CA GLU A 102 -11.41 17.80 1.50
C GLU A 102 -12.08 16.47 1.13
N GLU A 103 -12.54 15.73 2.15
CA GLU A 103 -13.33 14.51 1.96
C GLU A 103 -14.82 14.85 1.81
N LYS A 104 -15.22 15.19 0.58
CA LYS A 104 -16.61 15.52 0.23
C LYS A 104 -17.02 14.96 -1.13
N VAL A 105 -18.31 15.04 -1.43
CA VAL A 105 -18.80 14.90 -2.80
C VAL A 105 -18.51 16.20 -3.54
N TRP A 106 -17.71 16.12 -4.59
CA TRP A 106 -17.39 17.26 -5.43
C TRP A 106 -18.51 17.47 -6.45
N GLU A 107 -19.16 18.63 -6.42
CA GLU A 107 -20.27 18.93 -7.31
C GLU A 107 -19.83 19.84 -8.46
N VAL A 108 -20.38 19.59 -9.65
CA VAL A 108 -20.14 20.39 -10.85
C VAL A 108 -21.35 20.32 -11.77
N THR A 109 -21.68 21.39 -12.48
CA THR A 109 -22.72 21.36 -13.51
C THR A 109 -22.19 20.70 -14.78
N GLU A 110 -23.02 19.91 -15.46
CA GLU A 110 -22.72 19.36 -16.77
C GLU A 110 -22.19 20.45 -17.73
N GLY A 111 -21.05 20.18 -18.37
CA GLY A 111 -20.37 21.12 -19.27
C GLY A 111 -19.42 22.11 -18.60
N GLU A 112 -19.40 22.22 -17.26
CA GLU A 112 -18.48 23.11 -16.55
C GLU A 112 -17.14 22.42 -16.22
N LYS A 113 -16.19 23.19 -15.70
CA LYS A 113 -14.91 22.67 -15.21
C LYS A 113 -14.99 22.43 -13.71
N LEU A 114 -14.56 21.25 -13.28
CA LEU A 114 -14.35 20.92 -11.87
C LEU A 114 -12.85 20.93 -11.56
N THR A 115 -12.42 21.77 -10.62
CA THR A 115 -11.05 21.78 -10.11
C THR A 115 -11.03 21.16 -8.73
N ILE A 116 -10.22 20.10 -8.56
CA ILE A 116 -10.10 19.34 -7.32
C ILE A 116 -8.71 19.59 -6.75
N PRO A 117 -8.57 20.35 -5.64
CA PRO A 117 -7.30 20.46 -4.93
C PRO A 117 -6.92 19.11 -4.32
N LEU A 118 -5.66 18.73 -4.50
CA LEU A 118 -5.06 17.51 -4.00
C LEU A 118 -3.98 17.85 -2.97
N LYS A 119 -3.91 17.06 -1.89
CA LYS A 119 -2.85 17.08 -0.88
C LYS A 119 -1.93 15.88 -1.09
N HIS A 120 -0.64 16.12 -0.93
CA HIS A 120 0.42 15.11 -1.05
C HIS A 120 1.10 14.91 0.31
N ALA A 121 0.98 13.73 0.90
CA ALA A 121 1.73 13.34 2.09
C ALA A 121 2.92 12.46 1.67
N ARG A 122 4.12 13.04 1.61
CA ARG A 122 5.34 12.39 1.09
C ARG A 122 6.18 11.80 2.22
N ARG A 123 6.67 10.58 2.02
CA ARG A 123 7.47 9.81 3.00
C ARG A 123 8.77 9.26 2.42
N SER A 124 9.00 9.45 1.12
CA SER A 124 10.21 9.00 0.43
C SER A 124 10.69 10.04 -0.58
N GLU A 125 11.95 9.90 -0.97
CA GLU A 125 12.54 10.68 -2.05
C GLU A 125 12.18 10.06 -3.42
N PHE A 126 12.11 10.90 -4.45
CA PHE A 126 11.78 10.49 -5.81
C PHE A 126 12.82 11.03 -6.81
N SER A 127 13.11 10.23 -7.84
CA SER A 127 14.12 10.53 -8.87
C SER A 127 13.59 11.42 -10.01
N GLY A 128 12.47 12.13 -9.81
CA GLY A 128 11.83 12.99 -10.82
C GLY A 128 11.10 14.18 -10.18
N ALA A 129 10.73 15.17 -11.02
CA ALA A 129 10.03 16.36 -10.56
C ALA A 129 8.52 16.15 -10.38
N ASN A 130 7.91 15.31 -11.23
CA ASN A 130 6.47 15.09 -11.31
C ASN A 130 6.13 13.60 -11.45
N ILE A 131 4.92 13.24 -11.06
CA ILE A 131 4.22 12.03 -11.50
C ILE A 131 3.14 12.43 -12.51
N THR A 132 3.09 11.77 -13.67
CA THR A 132 2.01 11.94 -14.63
C THR A 132 0.85 11.03 -14.24
N LEU A 133 -0.30 11.63 -13.93
CA LEU A 133 -1.49 10.95 -13.43
C LEU A 133 -2.57 10.86 -14.51
N SER A 134 -3.01 9.63 -14.78
CA SER A 134 -4.20 9.36 -15.59
C SER A 134 -5.44 9.24 -14.71
N THR A 135 -6.61 9.58 -15.25
CA THR A 135 -7.87 9.46 -14.52
C THR A 135 -8.48 8.08 -14.74
N TYR A 136 -8.86 7.41 -13.65
CA TYR A 136 -9.53 6.13 -13.64
C TYR A 136 -10.97 6.33 -13.15
N GLY A 137 -11.94 5.77 -13.88
CA GLY A 137 -13.36 5.82 -13.53
C GLY A 137 -14.23 6.07 -14.76
N GLU A 138 -15.30 5.28 -14.89
CA GLU A 138 -16.24 5.40 -16.01
C GLU A 138 -16.76 6.83 -16.16
N GLY A 139 -16.66 7.40 -17.36
CA GLY A 139 -17.12 8.76 -17.67
C GLY A 139 -16.06 9.85 -17.46
N PHE A 140 -14.90 9.51 -16.87
CA PHE A 140 -13.76 10.41 -16.68
C PHE A 140 -12.43 9.83 -17.18
N ASP A 141 -12.42 8.59 -17.66
CA ASP A 141 -11.25 7.85 -18.15
C ASP A 141 -10.58 8.47 -19.38
N ARG A 142 -11.29 9.37 -20.08
CA ARG A 142 -10.78 10.16 -21.21
C ARG A 142 -10.19 11.51 -20.82
N ASN A 143 -10.16 11.85 -19.53
CA ASN A 143 -9.53 13.07 -19.08
C ASN A 143 -8.05 13.06 -19.44
N LYS A 144 -7.52 14.21 -19.88
CA LYS A 144 -6.10 14.30 -20.20
C LYS A 144 -5.29 14.04 -18.93
N ALA A 145 -4.21 13.28 -19.06
CA ALA A 145 -3.28 13.12 -17.98
C ALA A 145 -2.69 14.47 -17.57
N PHE A 146 -2.37 14.62 -16.29
CA PHE A 146 -1.80 15.85 -15.73
C PHE A 146 -0.64 15.50 -14.81
N ASP A 147 0.25 16.47 -14.60
CA ASP A 147 1.42 16.28 -13.75
C ASP A 147 1.12 16.75 -12.32
N ALA A 148 1.42 15.88 -11.35
CA ALA A 148 1.43 16.24 -9.94
C ALA A 148 2.87 16.30 -9.42
N PRO A 149 3.31 17.42 -8.81
CA PRO A 149 4.68 17.61 -8.34
C PRO A 149 5.08 16.63 -7.22
N LEU A 150 6.25 16.03 -7.37
CA LEU A 150 6.91 15.16 -6.39
C LEU A 150 7.78 15.94 -5.39
N LYS A 151 7.76 17.26 -5.43
CA LYS A 151 8.45 18.15 -4.47
C LYS A 151 7.54 19.16 -3.78
N ALA A 152 6.27 19.26 -4.19
CA ALA A 152 5.28 20.12 -3.55
C ALA A 152 4.20 19.28 -2.84
N ASP A 153 3.61 19.87 -1.82
CA ASP A 153 2.65 19.20 -0.93
C ASP A 153 1.21 19.28 -1.43
N ALA A 154 0.99 19.92 -2.59
CA ALA A 154 -0.31 20.06 -3.21
C ALA A 154 -0.22 20.07 -4.74
N SER A 155 -1.36 19.78 -5.37
CA SER A 155 -1.60 19.92 -6.80
C SER A 155 -3.08 20.13 -7.07
N GLU A 156 -3.47 20.34 -8.32
CA GLU A 156 -4.87 20.44 -8.72
C GLU A 156 -5.14 19.51 -9.89
N ALA A 157 -6.27 18.82 -9.85
CA ALA A 157 -6.81 18.10 -10.99
C ALA A 157 -7.96 18.91 -11.60
N VAL A 158 -7.85 19.25 -12.88
CA VAL A 158 -8.90 19.94 -13.63
C VAL A 158 -9.62 18.93 -14.53
N LEU A 159 -10.92 18.80 -14.33
CA LEU A 159 -11.81 17.95 -15.10
C LEU A 159 -12.73 18.84 -15.94
N ASP A 160 -12.59 18.79 -17.26
CA ASP A 160 -13.39 19.58 -18.20
C ASP A 160 -14.58 18.76 -18.69
N LEU A 161 -15.77 18.98 -18.11
CA LEU A 161 -16.94 18.17 -18.43
C LEU A 161 -17.51 18.46 -19.82
N ALA A 162 -17.26 19.65 -20.39
CA ALA A 162 -17.63 19.93 -21.78
C ALA A 162 -16.84 19.02 -22.74
N THR A 163 -15.55 18.80 -22.45
CA THR A 163 -14.69 17.92 -23.24
C THR A 163 -15.02 16.44 -22.99
N LEU A 164 -15.28 16.07 -21.74
CA LEU A 164 -15.58 14.69 -21.35
C LEU A 164 -16.99 14.25 -21.78
N LYS A 165 -17.94 15.19 -21.89
CA LYS A 165 -19.36 14.94 -22.17
C LYS A 165 -19.97 13.97 -21.14
N THR A 166 -19.58 14.13 -19.88
CA THR A 166 -20.02 13.29 -18.76
C THR A 166 -21.46 13.66 -18.41
N PRO A 167 -22.44 12.74 -18.52
CA PRO A 167 -23.83 13.05 -18.23
C PRO A 167 -24.06 13.26 -16.72
N PRO A 168 -25.19 13.85 -16.32
CA PRO A 168 -25.54 13.99 -14.91
C PRO A 168 -25.59 12.65 -14.17
N GLY A 169 -25.11 12.63 -12.93
CA GLY A 169 -25.05 11.42 -12.11
C GLY A 169 -23.92 11.43 -11.08
N GLU A 170 -23.78 10.32 -10.38
CA GLU A 170 -22.71 10.11 -9.39
C GLU A 170 -21.61 9.21 -9.93
N TYR A 171 -20.37 9.62 -9.67
CA TYR A 171 -19.17 9.00 -10.19
C TYR A 171 -18.15 8.81 -9.06
N LYS A 172 -17.39 7.73 -9.17
CA LYS A 172 -16.20 7.50 -8.36
C LYS A 172 -15.01 7.42 -9.29
N ILE A 173 -13.97 8.18 -8.99
CA ILE A 173 -12.73 8.22 -9.75
C ILE A 173 -11.52 8.07 -8.84
N ALA A 174 -10.36 7.83 -9.45
CA ALA A 174 -9.06 8.04 -8.83
C ALA A 174 -8.03 8.47 -9.88
N PHE A 175 -6.91 9.01 -9.43
CA PHE A 175 -5.80 9.36 -10.28
C PHE A 175 -4.67 8.35 -10.08
N GLY A 176 -4.11 7.81 -11.17
CA GLY A 176 -3.11 6.75 -11.10
C GLY A 176 -1.94 7.01 -12.05
N GLY A 177 -0.73 6.71 -11.59
CA GLY A 177 0.50 6.85 -12.37
C GLY A 177 1.63 6.04 -11.77
N TYR A 178 2.84 6.24 -12.28
CA TYR A 178 4.04 5.61 -11.75
C TYR A 178 5.14 6.65 -11.54
N ALA A 179 5.99 6.42 -10.54
CA ALA A 179 7.15 7.27 -10.26
C ALA A 179 8.34 6.41 -9.81
N VAL A 180 9.55 6.94 -10.00
CA VAL A 180 10.76 6.30 -9.48
C VAL A 180 11.01 6.79 -8.07
N VAL A 181 10.88 5.90 -7.09
CA VAL A 181 11.09 6.17 -5.65
C VAL A 181 12.43 5.60 -5.18
N LYS A 182 13.11 6.34 -4.30
CA LYS A 182 14.25 5.86 -3.51
C LYS A 182 13.74 4.99 -2.36
N TYR A 183 13.42 3.75 -2.66
CA TYR A 183 12.85 2.80 -1.69
C TYR A 183 13.91 2.27 -0.73
N LYS A 184 13.52 2.11 0.55
CA LYS A 184 14.31 1.44 1.60
C LYS A 184 13.42 0.37 2.25
N GLU A 185 13.89 -0.89 2.26
CA GLU A 185 13.17 -1.99 2.93
C GLU A 185 13.22 -1.77 4.45
N ASN A 186 12.04 -1.85 5.08
CA ASN A 186 11.79 -1.77 6.52
C ASN A 186 12.68 -0.74 7.23
N PRO A 187 12.43 0.58 7.07
CA PRO A 187 13.32 1.63 7.55
C PRO A 187 13.62 1.57 9.05
N ASN A 188 12.74 0.96 9.85
CA ASN A 188 12.92 0.82 11.29
C ASN A 188 13.76 -0.42 11.70
N ALA A 189 13.99 -1.37 10.78
CA ALA A 189 14.70 -2.62 11.10
C ALA A 189 16.14 -2.40 11.56
N VAL A 190 16.84 -1.41 11.00
CA VAL A 190 18.22 -1.10 11.37
C VAL A 190 18.28 -0.63 12.83
N ALA A 191 17.44 0.35 13.20
CA ALA A 191 17.40 0.88 14.55
C ALA A 191 16.99 -0.18 15.59
N LEU A 192 16.06 -1.08 15.23
CA LEU A 192 15.67 -2.21 16.08
C LEU A 192 16.84 -3.19 16.27
N ALA A 193 17.52 -3.58 15.18
CA ALA A 193 18.65 -4.49 15.25
C ALA A 193 19.87 -3.89 15.99
N GLU A 194 20.10 -2.58 15.89
CA GLU A 194 21.10 -1.87 16.69
C GLU A 194 20.79 -1.94 18.19
N THR A 195 19.51 -1.74 18.53
CA THR A 195 19.03 -1.83 19.92
C THR A 195 19.18 -3.24 20.48
N GLU A 196 18.79 -4.26 19.71
CA GLU A 196 18.92 -5.67 20.08
C GLU A 196 20.38 -6.08 20.26
N LEU A 197 21.27 -5.68 19.35
CA LEU A 197 22.71 -5.94 19.48
C LEU A 197 23.28 -5.31 20.75
N LYS A 198 22.90 -4.07 21.06
CA LYS A 198 23.35 -3.39 22.27
C LYS A 198 22.88 -4.11 23.54
N GLN A 199 21.63 -4.56 23.58
CA GLN A 199 21.07 -5.33 24.71
C GLN A 199 21.81 -6.66 24.86
N ALA A 200 22.00 -7.40 23.76
CA ALA A 200 22.72 -8.67 23.78
C ALA A 200 24.17 -8.51 24.26
N GLN A 201 24.86 -7.44 23.86
CA GLN A 201 26.22 -7.15 24.30
C GLN A 201 26.29 -6.85 25.81
N GLN A 202 25.32 -6.09 26.34
CA GLN A 202 25.24 -5.80 27.77
C GLN A 202 24.97 -7.05 28.61
N GLU A 203 24.04 -7.90 28.16
CA GLU A 203 23.73 -9.16 28.82
C GLU A 203 24.93 -10.12 28.78
N ALA A 204 25.57 -10.28 27.62
CA ALA A 204 26.76 -11.12 27.47
C ALA A 204 27.92 -10.63 28.36
N ALA A 205 28.15 -9.31 28.43
CA ALA A 205 29.17 -8.76 29.32
C ALA A 205 28.87 -9.04 30.80
N THR A 206 27.60 -8.91 31.21
CA THR A 206 27.17 -9.18 32.59
C THR A 206 27.37 -10.66 32.95
N LEU A 207 26.90 -11.57 32.09
CA LEU A 207 27.01 -13.01 32.32
C LEU A 207 28.45 -13.52 32.24
N SER A 208 29.28 -12.96 31.35
CA SER A 208 30.71 -13.26 31.31
C SER A 208 31.42 -12.82 32.58
N ALA A 209 31.14 -11.62 33.10
CA ALA A 209 31.73 -11.14 34.35
C ALA A 209 31.30 -12.00 35.57
N GLU A 210 30.03 -12.42 35.62
CA GLU A 210 29.53 -13.32 36.66
C GLU A 210 30.20 -14.70 36.59
N ALA A 211 30.31 -15.28 35.39
CA ALA A 211 30.98 -16.56 35.20
C ALA A 211 32.45 -16.50 35.63
N GLU A 212 33.18 -15.43 35.28
CA GLU A 212 34.57 -15.23 35.71
C GLU A 212 34.68 -15.10 37.23
N LYS A 213 33.75 -14.40 37.88
CA LYS A 213 33.72 -14.24 39.33
C LYS A 213 33.50 -15.58 40.04
N LEU A 214 32.49 -16.35 39.62
CA LEU A 214 32.16 -17.66 40.21
C LEU A 214 33.29 -18.67 39.97
N GLN A 215 33.94 -18.63 38.81
CA GLN A 215 35.09 -19.48 38.52
C GLN A 215 36.27 -19.17 39.44
N LYS A 216 36.58 -17.89 39.68
CA LYS A 216 37.65 -17.48 40.63
C LYS A 216 37.33 -17.86 42.08
N GLN A 217 36.06 -17.95 42.43
CA GLN A 217 35.59 -18.35 43.77
C GLN A 217 35.52 -19.87 43.95
N GLY A 218 35.74 -20.67 42.90
CA GLY A 218 35.61 -22.13 42.95
C GLY A 218 34.17 -22.61 43.18
N ASP A 219 33.18 -21.78 42.83
CA ASP A 219 31.77 -22.08 43.06
C ASP A 219 31.30 -23.21 42.13
N ALA A 220 30.49 -24.13 42.66
CA ALA A 220 29.91 -25.24 41.88
C ALA A 220 29.03 -24.73 40.72
N ALA A 221 28.44 -23.53 40.84
CA ALA A 221 27.64 -22.89 39.80
C ALA A 221 28.46 -22.33 38.63
N ALA A 222 29.80 -22.28 38.72
CA ALA A 222 30.66 -21.70 37.68
C ALA A 222 30.47 -22.35 36.30
N LYS A 223 30.21 -23.67 36.25
CA LYS A 223 29.95 -24.38 34.98
C LYS A 223 28.65 -23.93 34.32
N GLU A 224 27.60 -23.70 35.10
CA GLU A 224 26.31 -23.24 34.58
C GLU A 224 26.40 -21.78 34.12
N ALA A 225 27.07 -20.93 34.91
CA ALA A 225 27.31 -19.53 34.54
C ALA A 225 28.12 -19.41 33.25
N ALA A 226 29.17 -20.22 33.07
CA ALA A 226 29.95 -20.26 31.83
C ALA A 226 29.10 -20.70 30.61
N ALA A 227 28.18 -21.66 30.80
CA ALA A 227 27.25 -22.06 29.74
C ALA A 227 26.28 -20.93 29.36
N LYS A 228 25.73 -20.20 30.34
CA LYS A 228 24.88 -19.02 30.11
C LYS A 228 25.64 -17.90 29.38
N ALA A 229 26.88 -17.61 29.79
CA ALA A 229 27.75 -16.64 29.13
C ALA A 229 28.01 -17.02 27.65
N LYS A 230 28.26 -18.31 27.37
CA LYS A 230 28.45 -18.80 25.99
C LYS A 230 27.18 -18.64 25.14
N THR A 231 26.01 -18.93 25.71
CA THR A 231 24.72 -18.71 25.02
C THR A 231 24.48 -17.22 24.73
N ALA A 232 24.80 -16.34 25.68
CA ALA A 232 24.69 -14.90 25.49
C ALA A 232 25.66 -14.37 24.41
N GLN A 233 26.90 -14.88 24.36
CA GLN A 233 27.83 -14.56 23.27
C GLN A 233 27.32 -15.05 21.90
N ALA A 234 26.66 -16.21 21.84
CA ALA A 234 26.01 -16.66 20.61
C ALA A 234 24.84 -15.74 20.20
N ALA A 235 24.10 -15.19 21.17
CA ALA A 235 23.05 -14.20 20.91
C ALA A 235 23.63 -12.88 20.35
N VAL A 236 24.78 -12.42 20.86
CA VAL A 236 25.50 -11.26 20.28
C VAL A 236 25.88 -11.52 18.82
N ALA A 237 26.46 -12.69 18.51
CA ALA A 237 26.82 -13.04 17.14
C ALA A 237 25.61 -13.11 16.20
N LYS A 238 24.46 -13.57 16.71
CA LYS A 238 23.19 -13.58 15.97
C LYS A 238 22.68 -12.16 15.71
N ALA A 239 22.62 -11.31 16.74
CA ALA A 239 22.15 -9.93 16.62
C ALA A 239 23.04 -9.09 15.68
N ASP A 240 24.37 -9.29 15.72
CA ASP A 240 25.30 -8.64 14.79
C ASP A 240 25.05 -9.05 13.33
N LYS A 241 24.77 -10.35 13.10
CA LYS A 241 24.39 -10.84 11.76
C LYS A 241 23.06 -10.23 11.30
N GLU A 242 22.06 -10.13 12.18
CA GLU A 242 20.76 -9.53 11.88
C GLU A 242 20.90 -8.04 11.55
N LEU A 243 21.72 -7.29 12.30
CA LEU A 243 22.04 -5.90 12.01
C LEU A 243 22.71 -5.74 10.63
N LYS A 244 23.70 -6.59 10.31
CA LYS A 244 24.36 -6.58 8.99
C LYS A 244 23.36 -6.85 7.86
N GLN A 245 22.45 -7.79 8.05
CA GLN A 245 21.40 -8.10 7.07
C GLN A 245 20.38 -6.96 6.91
N ALA A 246 19.90 -6.41 8.02
CA ALA A 246 18.99 -5.26 8.03
C ALA A 246 19.62 -4.05 7.33
N THR A 247 20.88 -3.75 7.64
CA THR A 247 21.65 -2.66 7.01
C THR A 247 21.83 -2.88 5.52
N ALA A 248 22.11 -4.12 5.09
CA ALA A 248 22.25 -4.44 3.67
C ALA A 248 20.94 -4.26 2.90
N LYS A 249 19.81 -4.65 3.49
CA LYS A 249 18.46 -4.53 2.91
C LYS A 249 17.94 -3.10 2.88
N ALA A 250 18.25 -2.30 3.90
CA ALA A 250 17.83 -0.91 4.00
C ALA A 250 18.57 0.04 3.03
N LYS A 251 19.53 -0.46 2.25
CA LYS A 251 20.23 0.32 1.22
C LYS A 251 19.20 0.89 0.23
N PRO A 252 19.18 2.21 0.00
CA PRO A 252 18.23 2.82 -0.91
C PRO A 252 18.41 2.31 -2.34
N LYS A 253 17.31 1.97 -3.00
CA LYS A 253 17.29 1.58 -4.42
C LYS A 253 16.17 2.29 -5.15
N ASP A 254 16.44 2.65 -6.39
CA ASP A 254 15.40 3.15 -7.29
C ASP A 254 14.49 1.98 -7.68
N ILE A 255 13.20 2.12 -7.42
CA ILE A 255 12.17 1.24 -7.97
C ILE A 255 11.10 2.07 -8.65
N VAL A 256 10.44 1.50 -9.64
CA VAL A 256 9.20 2.06 -10.19
C VAL A 256 8.07 1.64 -9.27
N ASP A 257 7.39 2.60 -8.67
CA ASP A 257 6.22 2.38 -7.82
C ASP A 257 4.95 2.88 -8.54
N ILE A 258 3.84 2.16 -8.33
CA ILE A 258 2.53 2.51 -8.90
C ILE A 258 1.73 3.21 -7.82
N ILE A 259 1.35 4.46 -8.09
CA ILE A 259 0.72 5.34 -7.11
C ILE A 259 -0.69 5.65 -7.59
N PHE A 260 -1.66 5.43 -6.70
CA PHE A 260 -3.03 5.88 -6.87
C PHE A 260 -3.40 6.90 -5.80
N SER A 261 -4.21 7.88 -6.17
CA SER A 261 -4.87 8.75 -5.19
C SER A 261 -5.90 7.97 -4.39
N LYS A 262 -6.28 8.49 -3.23
CA LYS A 262 -7.54 8.09 -2.59
C LYS A 262 -8.70 8.27 -3.58
N PRO A 263 -9.75 7.44 -3.48
CA PRO A 263 -10.94 7.58 -4.31
C PRO A 263 -11.64 8.93 -4.09
N ILE A 264 -12.22 9.48 -5.14
CA ILE A 264 -12.92 10.76 -5.13
C ILE A 264 -14.34 10.55 -5.66
N THR A 265 -15.33 11.07 -4.94
CA THR A 265 -16.73 11.04 -5.36
C THR A 265 -17.10 12.37 -6.01
N ILE A 266 -17.67 12.31 -7.20
CA ILE A 266 -18.12 13.47 -7.97
C ILE A 266 -19.61 13.33 -8.28
N ARG A 267 -20.36 14.42 -8.12
CA ARG A 267 -21.73 14.54 -8.59
C ARG A 267 -21.79 15.56 -9.73
N VAL A 268 -22.25 15.11 -10.89
CA VAL A 268 -22.53 15.96 -12.03
C VAL A 268 -24.00 16.34 -12.00
N ASN A 269 -24.28 17.62 -11.81
CA ASN A 269 -25.62 18.19 -11.79
C ASN A 269 -26.08 18.52 -13.22
N PRO A 270 -27.37 18.38 -13.56
CA PRO A 270 -27.88 18.78 -14.88
C PRO A 270 -27.60 20.24 -15.19
N ALA A 271 -27.29 20.55 -16.45
CA ALA A 271 -27.24 21.94 -16.91
C ALA A 271 -28.58 22.64 -16.65
N LYS A 272 -28.53 23.88 -16.15
CA LYS A 272 -29.74 24.70 -16.04
C LYS A 272 -30.33 24.87 -17.44
N LYS A 273 -31.56 24.40 -17.66
CA LYS A 273 -32.27 24.64 -18.92
C LYS A 273 -32.30 26.15 -19.17
N ALA A 274 -31.80 26.59 -20.33
CA ALA A 274 -32.04 27.95 -20.79
C ALA A 274 -33.56 28.17 -20.83
N LYS A 275 -34.02 29.24 -20.17
CA LYS A 275 -35.41 29.69 -20.27
C LYS A 275 -35.65 30.28 -21.65
#